data_AF-A0A971YJ99-F1
#
_entry.id   AF-A0A971YJ99-F1
#
_cell.length_a   1.000
_cell.length_b   1.000
_cell.length_c   1.000
_cell.angle_alpha   90.00
_cell.angle_beta   90.00
_cell.angle_gamma   90.00
#
_symmetry.space_group_name_H-M   'P 1'
#
loop_
_entity.id
_entity.type
_entity.pdbx_description
1 polymer ?
#
loop_
_entity_poly.entity_id
_entity_poly.type
_entity_poly.pdbx_seq_one_letter_code
_entity_poly.pdbx_strand_id
1 'polypeptide(L)'
;MGILTRFKDIMSSNINALLDKAEDPEKMIDQCLRNLNSDLGKVKAETAAIMAEEQRAKRELDECNEQINEMQRFAIKALEAGNEDDARKFLEKKVSLLSKQPGLAEAYELAKNNADRMRQMHDKLVEDIRELEARRDMIKGKLAVAKTQERINKMTSSVASANDSIASFKKYEAMADKALDKANAMAELNRSTDEQSIEELAKKYTSNASVDDELASLKASLASAKNQNEAE
;
A
#
# COMPACT_ATOMS: atom_id res chain seq x y z
N MET A 1 -8.71 -8.19 -29.14
CA MET A 1 -8.71 -6.81 -28.61
C MET A 1 -7.47 -6.65 -27.77
N GLY A 2 -6.52 -5.80 -28.19
CA GLY A 2 -5.26 -5.63 -27.46
C GLY A 2 -5.48 -4.94 -26.11
N ILE A 3 -4.53 -5.12 -25.18
CA ILE A 3 -4.51 -4.43 -23.88
C ILE A 3 -4.62 -2.90 -24.09
N LEU A 4 -3.95 -2.40 -25.12
CA LEU A 4 -4.00 -1.00 -25.57
C LEU A 4 -5.41 -0.54 -25.98
N THR A 5 -6.16 -1.39 -26.68
CA THR A 5 -7.52 -1.09 -27.12
C THR A 5 -8.46 -1.05 -25.93
N ARG A 6 -8.36 -2.04 -25.02
CA ARG A 6 -9.14 -2.05 -23.78
C ARG A 6 -8.86 -0.84 -22.90
N PHE A 7 -7.59 -0.46 -22.75
CA PHE A 7 -7.22 0.75 -22.00
C PHE A 7 -7.84 2.00 -22.62
N LYS A 8 -7.65 2.18 -23.94
CA LYS A 8 -8.23 3.31 -24.66
C LYS A 8 -9.75 3.35 -24.54
N ASP A 9 -10.42 2.21 -24.68
CA ASP A 9 -11.87 2.08 -24.59
C ASP A 9 -12.37 2.39 -23.17
N ILE A 10 -11.66 1.96 -22.13
CA ILE A 10 -12.01 2.27 -20.74
C ILE A 10 -11.79 3.76 -20.43
N MET A 11 -10.71 4.36 -20.93
CA MET A 11 -10.42 5.78 -20.74
C MET A 11 -11.34 6.71 -21.53
N SER A 12 -11.79 6.27 -22.70
CA SER A 12 -12.79 6.99 -23.49
C SER A 12 -14.22 6.66 -23.07
N SER A 13 -14.44 5.60 -22.30
CA SER A 13 -15.70 5.34 -21.63
C SER A 13 -15.87 6.35 -20.51
N ASN A 14 -16.67 7.37 -20.81
CA ASN A 14 -17.09 8.35 -19.83
C ASN A 14 -17.74 7.59 -18.66
N ILE A 15 -17.05 7.50 -17.52
CA ILE A 15 -17.49 6.75 -16.32
C ILE A 15 -18.95 7.07 -15.93
N ASN A 16 -19.40 8.28 -16.24
CA ASN A 16 -20.78 8.71 -16.07
C ASN A 16 -21.79 7.90 -16.92
N ALA A 17 -21.44 7.54 -18.15
CA ALA A 17 -22.28 6.71 -19.02
C ALA A 17 -22.30 5.22 -18.61
N LEU A 18 -21.24 4.73 -17.96
CA LEU A 18 -21.21 3.40 -17.34
C LEU A 18 -22.09 3.37 -16.07
N LEU A 19 -22.13 4.47 -15.32
CA LEU A 19 -22.94 4.61 -14.11
C LEU A 19 -24.44 4.75 -14.40
N ASP A 20 -24.83 5.48 -15.44
CA ASP A 20 -26.23 5.70 -15.81
C ASP A 20 -26.98 4.43 -16.26
N LYS A 21 -26.26 3.36 -16.59
CA LYS A 21 -26.80 2.07 -17.04
C LYS A 21 -26.61 0.92 -16.07
N ALA A 22 -25.93 1.14 -14.95
CA ALA A 22 -25.59 0.08 -14.01
C ALA A 22 -26.73 -0.15 -12.99
N GLU A 23 -27.26 -1.38 -12.96
CA GLU A 23 -28.23 -1.82 -11.95
C GLU A 23 -27.59 -1.90 -10.54
N ASP A 24 -26.28 -2.16 -10.49
CA ASP A 24 -25.44 -2.09 -9.27
C ASP A 24 -24.11 -1.36 -9.60
N PRO A 25 -24.06 -0.03 -9.43
CA PRO A 25 -22.89 0.78 -9.79
C PRO A 25 -21.67 0.44 -8.93
N GLU A 26 -21.86 -0.05 -7.70
CA GLU A 26 -20.80 -0.42 -6.79
C GLU A 26 -20.02 -1.63 -7.33
N LYS A 27 -20.74 -2.70 -7.71
CA LYS A 27 -20.12 -3.92 -8.24
C LYS A 27 -19.45 -3.70 -9.60
N MET A 28 -20.02 -2.86 -10.45
CA MET A 28 -19.45 -2.56 -11.75
C MET A 28 -18.10 -1.83 -11.63
N ILE A 29 -18.01 -0.83 -10.75
CA ILE A 29 -16.75 -0.11 -10.52
C ILE A 29 -15.71 -1.03 -9.88
N ASP A 30 -16.10 -1.85 -8.90
CA ASP A 30 -15.18 -2.82 -8.28
C ASP A 30 -14.66 -3.84 -9.30
N GLN A 31 -15.50 -4.30 -10.24
CA GLN A 31 -15.06 -5.19 -11.31
C GLN A 31 -14.15 -4.48 -12.33
N CYS A 32 -14.45 -3.24 -12.67
CA CYS A 32 -13.60 -2.42 -13.54
C CYS A 32 -12.20 -2.25 -12.92
N LEU A 33 -12.14 -1.86 -11.64
CA LEU A 33 -10.89 -1.73 -10.91
C LEU A 33 -10.11 -3.04 -10.82
N ARG A 34 -10.77 -4.18 -10.61
CA ARG A 34 -10.11 -5.50 -10.66
C ARG A 34 -9.49 -5.78 -12.03
N ASN A 35 -10.24 -5.53 -13.11
CA ASN A 35 -9.74 -5.74 -14.47
C ASN A 35 -8.55 -4.82 -14.77
N LEU A 36 -8.65 -3.54 -14.38
CA LEU A 36 -7.58 -2.56 -14.57
C LEU A 36 -6.32 -2.90 -13.77
N ASN A 37 -6.44 -3.35 -12.52
CA ASN A 37 -5.29 -3.79 -11.73
C ASN A 37 -4.61 -5.03 -12.35
N SER A 38 -5.39 -5.97 -12.88
CA SER A 38 -4.86 -7.12 -13.63
C SER A 38 -4.10 -6.67 -14.89
N ASP A 39 -4.70 -5.76 -15.66
CA ASP A 39 -4.09 -5.26 -16.89
C ASP A 39 -2.85 -4.39 -16.60
N LEU A 40 -2.84 -3.62 -15.51
CA LEU A 40 -1.66 -2.88 -15.03
C LEU A 40 -0.50 -3.83 -14.73
N GLY A 41 -0.75 -4.98 -14.10
CA GLY A 41 0.27 -5.98 -13.85
C GLY A 41 0.93 -6.49 -15.14
N LYS A 42 0.14 -6.69 -16.20
CA LYS A 42 0.63 -7.12 -17.53
C LYS A 42 1.38 -5.99 -18.23
N VAL A 43 0.82 -4.78 -18.26
CA VAL A 43 1.47 -3.59 -18.83
C VAL A 43 2.81 -3.33 -18.15
N LYS A 44 2.89 -3.50 -16.83
CA LYS A 44 4.15 -3.36 -16.09
C LYS A 44 5.19 -4.39 -16.52
N ALA A 45 4.80 -5.65 -16.68
CA ALA A 45 5.69 -6.71 -17.16
C ALA A 45 6.17 -6.45 -18.60
N GLU A 46 5.26 -6.07 -19.50
CA GLU A 46 5.60 -5.70 -20.89
C GLU A 46 6.49 -4.46 -20.93
N THR A 47 6.17 -3.43 -20.16
CA THR A 47 7.00 -2.21 -20.05
C THR A 47 8.40 -2.53 -19.56
N ALA A 48 8.54 -3.40 -18.56
CA ALA A 48 9.84 -3.85 -18.07
C ALA A 48 10.63 -4.61 -19.14
N ALA A 49 9.97 -5.47 -19.93
CA ALA A 49 10.62 -6.17 -21.03
C ALA A 49 11.10 -5.21 -22.13
N ILE A 50 10.30 -4.21 -22.49
CA ILE A 50 10.67 -3.20 -23.48
C ILE A 50 11.81 -2.30 -22.96
N MET A 51 11.78 -1.91 -21.69
CA MET A 51 12.88 -1.15 -21.07
C MET A 51 14.18 -1.98 -20.98
N ALA A 52 14.08 -3.30 -20.78
CA ALA A 52 15.24 -4.18 -20.82
C ALA A 52 15.85 -4.24 -22.24
N GLU A 53 15.01 -4.24 -23.28
CA GLU A 53 15.45 -4.20 -24.67
C GLU A 53 16.09 -2.84 -25.03
N GLU A 54 15.52 -1.72 -24.57
CA GLU A 54 16.17 -0.40 -24.67
C GLU A 54 17.58 -0.42 -24.05
N GLN A 55 17.70 -0.93 -22.82
CA GLN A 55 18.98 -0.99 -22.12
C GLN A 55 19.98 -1.94 -22.81
N ARG A 56 19.49 -3.01 -23.44
CA ARG A 56 20.31 -3.91 -24.25
C ARG A 56 20.82 -3.21 -25.51
N ALA A 57 19.95 -2.61 -26.31
CA ALA A 57 20.32 -1.89 -27.52
C ALA A 57 21.30 -0.74 -27.21
N LYS A 58 21.10 -0.05 -26.09
CA LYS A 58 22.02 0.97 -25.58
C LYS A 58 23.41 0.40 -25.31
N ARG A 59 23.50 -0.72 -24.58
CA ARG A 59 24.78 -1.39 -24.31
C ARG A 59 25.50 -1.80 -25.58
N GLU A 60 24.78 -2.38 -26.55
CA GLU A 60 25.37 -2.77 -27.84
C GLU A 60 25.93 -1.55 -28.61
N LEU A 61 25.23 -0.42 -28.58
CA LEU A 61 25.69 0.84 -29.17
C LEU A 61 26.93 1.39 -28.43
N ASP A 62 26.89 1.42 -27.10
CA ASP A 62 27.98 1.92 -26.26
C ASP A 62 29.25 1.08 -26.43
N GLU A 63 29.13 -0.26 -26.44
CA GLU A 63 30.23 -1.18 -26.72
C GLU A 63 30.83 -0.96 -28.11
N CYS A 64 29.99 -0.72 -29.13
CA CYS A 64 30.48 -0.40 -30.47
C CYS A 64 31.27 0.91 -30.49
N ASN A 65 30.76 1.96 -29.83
CA ASN A 65 31.45 3.24 -29.70
C ASN A 65 32.77 3.11 -28.93
N GLU A 66 32.81 2.29 -27.88
CA GLU A 66 34.02 2.00 -27.11
C GLU A 66 35.06 1.29 -27.98
N GLN A 67 34.67 0.24 -28.71
CA GLN A 67 35.56 -0.45 -29.63
C GLN A 67 36.11 0.47 -30.74
N ILE A 68 35.29 1.38 -31.27
CA ILE A 68 35.73 2.40 -32.25
C ILE A 68 36.85 3.26 -31.66
N ASN A 69 36.69 3.69 -30.40
CA ASN A 69 37.68 4.50 -29.69
C ASN A 69 38.95 3.70 -29.36
N GLU A 70 38.81 2.44 -28.95
CA GLU A 70 39.95 1.56 -28.71
C GLU A 70 40.77 1.31 -29.98
N MET A 71 40.12 0.99 -31.09
CA MET A 71 40.80 0.77 -32.36
C MET A 71 41.55 2.04 -32.80
N GLN A 72 40.98 3.23 -32.58
CA GLN A 72 41.69 4.49 -32.81
C GLN A 72 42.93 4.62 -31.93
N ARG A 73 42.84 4.31 -30.64
CA ARG A 73 43.97 4.38 -29.71
C ARG A 73 45.07 3.38 -30.09
N PHE A 74 44.73 2.16 -30.49
CA PHE A 74 45.70 1.17 -30.93
C PHE A 74 46.36 1.57 -32.25
N ALA A 75 45.61 2.14 -33.19
CA ALA A 75 46.17 2.67 -34.43
C ALA A 75 47.21 3.77 -34.16
N ILE A 76 46.92 4.71 -33.25
CA ILE A 76 47.86 5.77 -32.86
C ILE A 76 49.13 5.17 -32.25
N LYS A 77 49.00 4.25 -31.29
CA LYS A 77 50.15 3.59 -30.66
C LYS A 77 51.01 2.80 -31.65
N ALA A 78 50.38 2.14 -32.61
CA ALA A 78 51.10 1.41 -33.66
C ALA A 78 51.89 2.36 -34.58
N LEU A 79 51.33 3.53 -34.92
CA LEU A 79 52.03 4.58 -35.67
C LEU A 79 53.19 5.19 -34.87
N GLU A 80 53.00 5.46 -33.58
CA GLU A 80 54.06 5.93 -32.68
C GLU A 80 55.23 4.94 -32.59
N ALA A 81 54.93 3.64 -32.69
CA ALA A 81 55.93 2.57 -32.73
C ALA A 81 56.53 2.32 -34.14
N GLY A 82 56.11 3.06 -35.16
CA GLY A 82 56.57 2.89 -36.55
C GLY A 82 55.98 1.67 -37.29
N ASN A 83 54.99 0.99 -36.70
CA ASN A 83 54.34 -0.19 -37.28
C ASN A 83 53.08 0.19 -38.07
N GLU A 84 53.28 0.68 -39.29
CA GLU A 84 52.19 1.14 -40.17
C GLU A 84 51.20 0.03 -40.56
N ASP A 85 51.68 -1.20 -40.76
CA ASP A 85 50.82 -2.32 -41.16
C ASP A 85 49.81 -2.71 -40.07
N ASP A 86 50.19 -2.64 -38.80
CA ASP A 86 49.29 -2.90 -37.69
C ASP A 86 48.33 -1.73 -37.46
N ALA A 87 48.80 -0.50 -37.63
CA ALA A 87 47.92 0.67 -37.63
C ALA A 87 46.81 0.56 -38.68
N ARG A 88 47.15 0.11 -39.90
CA ARG A 88 46.18 -0.11 -40.98
C ARG A 88 45.11 -1.13 -40.59
N LYS A 89 45.50 -2.27 -39.98
CA LYS A 89 44.54 -3.29 -39.51
C LYS A 89 43.57 -2.75 -38.46
N PHE A 90 44.05 -1.97 -37.49
CA PHE A 90 43.19 -1.35 -36.48
C PHE A 90 42.21 -0.35 -37.12
N LEU A 91 42.67 0.44 -38.10
CA LEU A 91 41.82 1.38 -38.84
C LEU A 91 40.78 0.68 -39.71
N GLU A 92 41.12 -0.43 -40.38
CA GLU A 92 40.18 -1.27 -41.12
C GLU A 92 39.06 -1.79 -40.21
N LYS A 93 39.43 -2.29 -39.02
CA LYS A 93 38.46 -2.73 -38.01
C LYS A 93 37.58 -1.57 -37.54
N LYS A 94 38.16 -0.39 -37.30
CA LYS A 94 37.43 0.83 -36.94
C LYS A 94 36.41 1.22 -38.01
N VAL A 95 36.78 1.18 -39.29
CA VAL A 95 35.87 1.48 -40.42
C VAL A 95 34.71 0.48 -40.46
N SER A 96 34.97 -0.81 -40.22
CA SER A 96 33.92 -1.83 -40.12
C SER A 96 32.96 -1.61 -38.94
N LEU A 97 33.44 -1.08 -37.81
CA LEU A 97 32.57 -0.73 -36.68
C LEU A 97 31.77 0.54 -36.97
N LEU A 98 32.40 1.56 -37.56
CA LEU A 98 31.73 2.80 -37.97
C LEU A 98 30.61 2.55 -39.00
N SER A 99 30.73 1.54 -39.86
CA SER A 99 29.65 1.18 -40.78
C SER A 99 28.47 0.49 -40.09
N LYS A 100 28.68 -0.14 -38.93
CA LYS A 100 27.63 -0.80 -38.12
C LYS A 100 26.95 0.16 -37.13
N GLN A 101 27.70 1.14 -36.64
CA GLN A 101 27.28 2.07 -35.59
C GLN A 101 25.95 2.80 -35.90
N PRO A 102 25.67 3.26 -37.14
CA PRO A 102 24.38 3.86 -37.47
C PRO A 102 23.18 2.93 -37.27
N GLY A 103 23.32 1.64 -37.63
CA GLY A 103 22.25 0.66 -37.46
C GLY A 103 21.97 0.35 -35.98
N LEU A 104 23.02 0.30 -35.15
CA LEU A 104 22.86 0.18 -33.69
C LEU A 104 22.23 1.43 -33.08
N ALA A 105 22.58 2.62 -33.58
CA ALA A 105 21.98 3.87 -33.13
C ALA A 105 20.49 3.94 -33.47
N GLU A 106 20.10 3.53 -34.68
CA GLU A 106 18.70 3.45 -35.09
C GLU A 106 17.93 2.43 -34.24
N ALA A 107 18.51 1.25 -33.99
CA ALA A 107 17.90 0.23 -33.14
C ALA A 107 17.68 0.74 -31.71
N TYR A 108 18.66 1.43 -31.12
CA TYR A 108 18.54 2.05 -29.81
C TYR A 108 17.45 3.13 -29.78
N GLU A 109 17.43 4.05 -30.76
CA GLU A 109 16.41 5.09 -30.80
C GLU A 109 15.00 4.51 -30.96
N LEU A 110 14.83 3.46 -31.76
CA LEU A 110 13.54 2.77 -31.87
C LEU A 110 13.13 2.13 -30.54
N ALA A 111 14.05 1.42 -29.88
CA ALA A 111 13.80 0.77 -28.59
C ALA A 111 13.46 1.80 -27.50
N LYS A 112 14.21 2.90 -27.44
CA LYS A 112 13.97 4.03 -26.52
C LYS A 112 12.61 4.68 -26.73
N ASN A 113 12.25 5.00 -27.98
CA ASN A 113 10.94 5.56 -28.28
C ASN A 113 9.78 4.64 -27.87
N ASN A 114 9.96 3.32 -28.03
CA ASN A 114 8.97 2.34 -27.59
C ASN A 114 8.91 2.26 -26.06
N ALA A 115 10.06 2.26 -25.37
CA ALA A 115 10.13 2.26 -23.92
C ALA A 115 9.49 3.51 -23.30
N ASP A 116 9.75 4.69 -23.85
CA ASP A 116 9.18 5.95 -23.39
C ASP A 116 7.65 5.97 -23.56
N ARG A 117 7.13 5.46 -24.68
CA ARG A 117 5.68 5.31 -24.89
C ARG A 117 5.05 4.34 -23.88
N MET A 118 5.70 3.22 -23.60
CA MET A 118 5.21 2.25 -22.62
C MET A 118 5.24 2.82 -21.20
N ARG A 119 6.29 3.57 -20.84
CA ARG A 119 6.39 4.25 -19.54
C ARG A 119 5.28 5.29 -19.36
N GLN A 120 5.06 6.16 -20.35
CA GLN A 120 3.98 7.14 -20.31
C GLN A 120 2.61 6.47 -20.16
N MET A 121 2.39 5.36 -20.86
CA MET A 121 1.14 4.63 -20.78
C MET A 121 0.94 3.95 -19.43
N HIS A 122 1.99 3.34 -18.87
CA HIS A 122 1.98 2.80 -17.51
C HIS A 122 1.61 3.88 -16.49
N ASP A 123 2.28 5.03 -16.56
CA ASP A 123 2.09 6.12 -15.59
C ASP A 123 0.66 6.68 -15.66
N LYS A 124 0.14 6.84 -16.89
CA LYS A 124 -1.25 7.23 -17.11
C LYS A 124 -2.23 6.19 -16.53
N LEU A 125 -2.00 4.91 -16.78
CA LEU A 125 -2.86 3.85 -16.24
C LEU A 125 -2.86 3.85 -14.70
N VAL A 126 -1.72 4.12 -14.07
CA VAL A 126 -1.63 4.26 -12.60
C VAL A 126 -2.44 5.46 -12.11
N GLU A 127 -2.35 6.59 -12.79
CA GLU A 127 -3.14 7.80 -12.47
C GLU A 127 -4.64 7.54 -12.61
N ASP A 128 -5.06 6.93 -13.72
CA ASP A 128 -6.46 6.63 -14.02
C ASP A 128 -7.06 5.63 -13.01
N ILE A 129 -6.29 4.62 -12.59
CA ILE A 129 -6.70 3.69 -11.54
C ILE A 129 -6.92 4.43 -10.21
N ARG A 130 -6.02 5.33 -9.83
CA ARG A 130 -6.17 6.13 -8.60
C ARG A 130 -7.42 7.01 -8.66
N GLU A 131 -7.71 7.64 -9.80
CA GLU A 131 -8.92 8.43 -9.98
C GLU A 131 -10.18 7.56 -9.83
N LEU A 132 -10.18 6.38 -10.44
CA LEU A 132 -11.29 5.43 -10.34
C LEU A 132 -11.49 4.91 -8.91
N GLU A 133 -10.43 4.68 -8.15
CA GLU A 133 -10.50 4.32 -6.73
C GLU A 133 -11.14 5.45 -5.91
N ALA A 134 -10.73 6.70 -6.11
CA ALA A 134 -11.34 7.84 -5.42
C ALA A 134 -12.83 8.01 -5.77
N ARG A 135 -13.19 7.83 -7.05
CA ARG A 135 -14.59 7.86 -7.49
C ARG A 135 -15.42 6.72 -6.89
N ARG A 136 -14.84 5.51 -6.80
CA ARG A 136 -15.46 4.35 -6.16
C ARG A 136 -15.81 4.65 -4.71
N ASP A 137 -14.87 5.20 -3.94
CA ASP A 137 -15.07 5.53 -2.53
C ASP A 137 -16.14 6.62 -2.34
N MET A 138 -16.14 7.64 -3.21
CA MET A 138 -17.19 8.67 -3.22
C MET A 138 -18.58 8.07 -3.48
N ILE A 139 -18.70 7.15 -4.44
CA ILE A 139 -19.96 6.50 -4.79
C ILE A 139 -20.45 5.60 -3.66
N LYS A 140 -19.55 4.83 -3.02
CA LYS A 140 -19.88 4.04 -1.83
C LYS A 140 -20.38 4.92 -0.69
N GLY A 141 -19.74 6.06 -0.44
CA GLY A 141 -20.19 7.04 0.55
C GLY A 141 -21.59 7.58 0.25
N LYS A 142 -21.84 8.03 -0.99
CA LYS A 142 -23.17 8.51 -1.42
C LYS A 142 -24.25 7.43 -1.30
N LEU A 143 -23.93 6.19 -1.69
CA LEU A 143 -24.86 5.06 -1.61
C LEU A 143 -25.17 4.70 -0.15
N ALA A 144 -24.19 4.78 0.76
CA ALA A 144 -24.40 4.57 2.18
C ALA A 144 -25.32 5.64 2.80
N VAL A 145 -25.12 6.91 2.44
CA VAL A 145 -26.00 8.01 2.84
C VAL A 145 -27.42 7.80 2.28
N ALA A 146 -27.54 7.47 1.00
CA ALA A 146 -28.83 7.20 0.36
C ALA A 146 -29.58 6.03 1.02
N LYS A 147 -28.90 4.90 1.29
CA LYS A 147 -29.47 3.76 2.03
C LYS A 147 -29.90 4.16 3.45
N THR A 148 -29.12 5.00 4.13
CA THR A 148 -29.47 5.52 5.45
C THR A 148 -30.70 6.42 5.40
N GLN A 149 -30.76 7.33 4.43
CA GLN A 149 -31.90 8.21 4.22
C GLN A 149 -33.16 7.43 3.82
N GLU A 150 -33.05 6.42 2.97
CA GLU A 150 -34.15 5.53 2.61
C GLU A 150 -34.65 4.76 3.84
N ARG A 151 -33.75 4.27 4.69
CA ARG A 151 -34.11 3.60 5.95
C ARG A 151 -34.83 4.55 6.90
N ILE A 152 -34.35 5.79 7.04
CA ILE A 152 -35.02 6.85 7.80
C ILE A 152 -36.39 7.14 7.20
N ASN A 153 -36.49 7.33 5.89
CA ASN A 153 -37.76 7.62 5.22
C ASN A 153 -38.77 6.47 5.35
N LYS A 154 -38.33 5.21 5.26
CA LYS A 154 -39.15 4.02 5.53
C LYS A 154 -39.58 3.94 6.99
N MET A 155 -38.72 4.31 7.93
CA MET A 155 -39.06 4.40 9.34
C MET A 155 -40.07 5.53 9.58
N THR A 156 -39.87 6.71 8.98
CA THR A 156 -40.75 7.88 9.08
C THR A 156 -42.10 7.65 8.39
N SER A 157 -42.14 6.97 7.23
CA SER A 157 -43.40 6.60 6.57
C SER A 157 -44.15 5.51 7.34
N SER A 158 -43.43 4.58 7.99
CA SER A 158 -44.02 3.62 8.94
C SER A 158 -44.51 4.31 10.23
N VAL A 159 -43.92 5.44 10.62
CA VAL A 159 -44.36 6.29 11.74
C VAL A 159 -45.55 7.19 11.35
N ALA A 160 -45.65 7.62 10.09
CA ALA A 160 -46.80 8.39 9.58
C ALA A 160 -48.10 7.57 9.56
N SER A 161 -48.02 6.24 9.48
CA SER A 161 -49.17 5.33 9.67
C SER A 161 -49.46 4.98 11.13
N ALA A 162 -48.70 5.52 12.08
CA ALA A 162 -48.79 5.12 13.48
C ALA A 162 -48.85 6.36 14.40
N ASN A 163 -50.05 6.93 14.49
CA ASN A 163 -50.48 7.70 15.66
C ASN A 163 -50.37 6.87 16.98
N ASP A 164 -50.07 5.57 16.90
CA ASP A 164 -49.71 4.68 18.01
C ASP A 164 -48.22 4.74 18.44
N SER A 165 -47.36 5.48 17.74
CA SER A 165 -45.89 5.45 17.93
C SER A 165 -45.36 6.17 19.18
N ILE A 166 -46.21 6.76 20.01
CA ILE A 166 -45.77 7.30 21.32
C ILE A 166 -45.51 6.16 22.32
N ALA A 167 -46.23 5.03 22.21
CA ALA A 167 -45.99 3.85 23.04
C ALA A 167 -44.70 3.11 22.65
N SER A 168 -44.35 3.13 21.36
CA SER A 168 -43.12 2.53 20.84
C SER A 168 -41.87 3.34 21.17
N PHE A 169 -41.96 4.67 21.21
CA PHE A 169 -40.85 5.52 21.65
C PHE A 169 -40.47 5.23 23.10
N LYS A 170 -41.44 5.13 24.02
CA LYS A 170 -41.20 4.68 25.40
C LYS A 170 -40.61 3.28 25.50
N LYS A 171 -40.93 2.39 24.54
CA LYS A 171 -40.40 1.03 24.51
C LYS A 171 -38.96 0.98 24.02
N TYR A 172 -38.59 1.84 23.08
CA TYR A 172 -37.21 2.00 22.62
C TYR A 172 -36.36 2.79 23.62
N GLU A 173 -36.93 3.78 24.31
CA GLU A 173 -36.31 4.48 25.44
C GLU A 173 -36.03 3.50 26.58
N ALA A 174 -37.02 2.70 27.00
CA ALA A 174 -36.82 1.64 28.00
C ALA A 174 -35.84 0.55 27.54
N MET A 175 -35.73 0.27 26.24
CA MET A 175 -34.76 -0.70 25.70
C MET A 175 -33.35 -0.10 25.62
N ALA A 176 -33.23 1.20 25.33
CA ALA A 176 -31.99 1.95 25.38
C ALA A 176 -31.49 2.09 26.82
N ASP A 177 -32.35 2.47 27.76
CA ASP A 177 -32.05 2.53 29.20
C ASP A 177 -31.60 1.17 29.71
N LYS A 178 -32.32 0.09 29.36
CA LYS A 178 -31.94 -1.27 29.76
C LYS A 178 -30.64 -1.75 29.10
N ALA A 179 -30.32 -1.28 27.90
CA ALA A 179 -29.05 -1.54 27.24
C ALA A 179 -27.90 -0.73 27.86
N LEU A 180 -28.18 0.51 28.29
CA LEU A 180 -27.25 1.41 28.98
C LEU A 180 -26.96 0.89 30.39
N ASP A 181 -27.98 0.43 31.12
CA ASP A 181 -27.86 -0.25 32.41
C ASP A 181 -27.08 -1.57 32.28
N LYS A 182 -27.34 -2.35 31.22
CA LYS A 182 -26.58 -3.59 30.96
C LYS A 182 -25.14 -3.29 30.56
N ALA A 183 -24.90 -2.22 29.80
CA ALA A 183 -23.55 -1.79 29.43
C ALA A 183 -22.78 -1.22 30.63
N ASN A 184 -23.44 -0.46 31.50
CA ASN A 184 -22.88 0.03 32.76
C ASN A 184 -22.61 -1.12 33.72
N ALA A 185 -23.55 -2.06 33.89
CA ALA A 185 -23.35 -3.25 34.71
C ALA A 185 -22.23 -4.16 34.15
N MET A 186 -22.10 -4.30 32.83
CA MET A 186 -20.97 -5.01 32.22
C MET A 186 -19.65 -4.23 32.33
N ALA A 187 -19.67 -2.90 32.30
CA ALA A 187 -18.49 -2.07 32.53
C ALA A 187 -18.06 -2.14 34.00
N GLU A 188 -18.99 -2.25 34.94
CA GLU A 188 -18.76 -2.43 36.38
C GLU A 188 -18.30 -3.86 36.70
N LEU A 189 -18.80 -4.86 35.98
CA LEU A 189 -18.29 -6.24 36.00
C LEU A 189 -16.87 -6.32 35.43
N ASN A 190 -16.59 -5.64 34.31
CA ASN A 190 -15.24 -5.60 33.73
C ASN A 190 -14.27 -4.78 34.59
N ARG A 191 -14.72 -3.69 35.25
CA ARG A 191 -13.93 -2.97 36.25
C ARG A 191 -13.58 -3.84 37.45
N SER A 192 -14.50 -4.69 37.90
CA SER A 192 -14.26 -5.65 38.99
C SER A 192 -13.42 -6.86 38.56
N THR A 193 -13.25 -7.11 37.25
CA THR A 193 -12.46 -8.24 36.74
C THR A 193 -11.02 -7.84 36.36
N ASP A 194 -10.80 -6.59 35.94
CA ASP A 194 -9.47 -6.06 35.59
C ASP A 194 -8.62 -5.61 36.80
N GLU A 195 -9.22 -5.25 37.94
CA GLU A 195 -8.48 -5.03 39.21
C GLU A 195 -8.17 -6.33 39.98
N GLN A 196 -8.88 -7.44 39.72
CA GLN A 196 -8.66 -8.71 40.44
C GLN A 196 -7.70 -9.68 39.72
N SER A 197 -7.52 -9.60 38.40
CA SER A 197 -6.80 -10.68 37.69
C SER A 197 -5.27 -10.50 37.59
N ILE A 198 -4.72 -9.28 37.65
CA ILE A 198 -3.27 -9.05 37.50
C ILE A 198 -2.57 -8.92 38.87
N GLU A 199 -3.20 -8.26 39.85
CA GLU A 199 -2.62 -8.04 41.18
C GLU A 199 -2.67 -9.32 42.06
N GLU A 200 -3.64 -10.20 41.82
CA GLU A 200 -3.80 -11.48 42.52
C GLU A 200 -2.91 -12.60 41.91
N LEU A 201 -2.58 -12.53 40.61
CA LEU A 201 -1.56 -13.38 39.99
C LEU A 201 -0.13 -12.98 40.40
N ALA A 202 0.13 -11.68 40.62
CA ALA A 202 1.42 -11.18 41.13
C ALA A 202 1.65 -11.55 42.60
N LYS A 203 0.62 -11.48 43.46
CA LYS A 203 0.70 -11.89 44.88
C LYS A 203 1.00 -13.38 45.10
N LYS A 204 0.63 -14.23 44.14
CA LYS A 204 0.88 -15.68 44.20
C LYS A 204 2.35 -16.07 44.01
N TYR A 205 3.18 -15.16 43.47
CA TYR A 205 4.62 -15.36 43.26
C TYR A 205 5.51 -14.46 44.12
N THR A 206 4.97 -13.55 44.93
CA THR A 206 5.76 -12.60 45.75
C THR A 206 5.65 -12.81 47.26
N SER A 207 4.81 -13.72 47.75
CA SER A 207 4.64 -13.95 49.19
C SER A 207 5.50 -15.11 49.72
N ASN A 208 6.83 -14.95 49.71
CA ASN A 208 7.74 -15.88 50.41
C ASN A 208 9.05 -15.23 50.93
N ALA A 209 9.08 -13.91 51.17
CA ALA A 209 10.29 -13.26 51.67
C ALA A 209 10.08 -11.96 52.48
N SER A 210 9.08 -11.87 53.37
CA SER A 210 9.02 -10.67 54.26
C SER A 210 8.35 -10.84 55.61
N VAL A 211 7.57 -11.91 55.85
CA VAL A 211 6.94 -12.09 57.17
C VAL A 211 8.00 -12.46 58.23
N ASP A 212 9.01 -13.24 57.86
CA ASP A 212 10.13 -13.55 58.77
C ASP A 212 11.05 -12.35 59.01
N ASP A 213 11.25 -11.48 58.00
CA ASP A 213 12.07 -10.27 58.13
C ASP A 213 11.36 -9.15 58.92
N GLU A 214 10.03 -9.03 58.80
CA GLU A 214 9.23 -8.13 59.64
C GLU A 214 9.10 -8.67 61.08
N LEU A 215 8.98 -9.99 61.28
CA LEU A 215 8.97 -10.60 62.61
C LEU A 215 10.32 -10.44 63.33
N ALA A 216 11.43 -10.52 62.59
CA ALA A 216 12.78 -10.23 63.12
C ALA A 216 12.93 -8.75 63.51
N SER A 217 12.44 -7.82 62.69
CA SER A 217 12.48 -6.37 62.96
C SER A 217 11.58 -5.96 64.13
N LEU A 218 10.40 -6.57 64.28
CA LEU A 218 9.50 -6.35 65.41
C LEU A 218 10.08 -6.90 66.73
N LYS A 219 10.72 -8.08 66.71
CA LYS A 219 11.42 -8.61 67.89
C LYS A 219 12.62 -7.75 68.29
N ALA A 220 13.39 -7.25 67.33
CA ALA A 220 14.50 -6.34 67.60
C ALA A 220 14.01 -5.02 68.21
N SER A 221 12.89 -4.49 67.72
CA SER A 221 12.27 -3.25 68.23
C SER A 221 11.67 -3.42 69.64
N LEU A 222 11.08 -4.57 69.95
CA LEU A 222 10.56 -4.89 71.30
C LEU A 222 11.68 -5.12 72.33
N ALA A 223 12.82 -5.70 71.93
CA ALA A 223 13.98 -5.86 72.80
C ALA A 223 14.63 -4.51 73.15
N SER A 224 14.68 -3.58 72.18
CA SER A 224 15.22 -2.23 72.39
C SER A 224 14.28 -1.34 73.21
N ALA A 225 12.97 -1.49 73.07
CA ALA A 225 11.98 -0.79 73.90
C ALA A 225 11.96 -1.28 75.36
N LYS A 226 12.29 -2.55 75.63
CA LYS A 226 12.42 -3.06 77.02
C LYS A 226 13.66 -2.54 77.74
N ASN A 227 14.76 -2.34 77.03
CA ASN A 227 16.02 -1.85 77.63
C ASN A 227 16.02 -0.33 77.89
N GLN A 228 15.06 0.44 77.36
CA GLN A 228 14.92 1.87 77.65
C GLN A 228 14.04 2.17 78.86
N ASN A 229 13.27 1.21 79.37
CA ASN A 229 12.45 1.37 80.58
C ASN A 229 13.14 0.84 81.87
N GLU A 230 14.41 0.41 81.79
CA GLU A 230 15.24 0.03 82.96
C GLU A 230 16.46 0.96 83.12
N ALA A 231 16.56 2.03 82.33
CA ALA A 231 17.69 2.96 82.36
C ALA A 231 17.31 4.46 82.41
N GLU A 232 16.11 4.79 82.87
CA GLU A 232 15.74 6.11 83.43
C GLU A 232 14.74 5.96 84.59
#